data_AF-I9KUQ8-F1
#
_entry.id   AF-I9KUQ8-F1
#
_cell.length_a   1.000
_cell.length_b   1.000
_cell.length_c   1.000
_cell.angle_alpha   90.00
_cell.angle_beta   90.00
_cell.angle_gamma   90.00
#
_symmetry.space_group_name_H-M   'P 1'
#
loop_
_entity.id
_entity.type
_entity.pdbx_description
1 polymer ?
#
loop_
_entity_poly.entity_id
_entity_poly.type
_entity_poly.pdbx_seq_one_letter_code
_entity_poly.pdbx_strand_id
1 'polypeptide(L)'
;MRRGKSPWTLVFLIVVGLILGGFLGDLLAHFFKELAYQQIIGMSNPLTLDLNFIKFSFLLSVKINIGTVVGLILAIYAYYKM
;
A
#
# COMPACT_ATOMS: atom_id res chain seq x y z
N MET A 1 -8.78 30.94 5.75
CA MET A 1 -7.49 30.41 6.26
C MET A 1 -7.32 28.98 5.78
N ARG A 2 -6.53 28.74 4.73
CA ARG A 2 -6.20 27.37 4.30
C ARG A 2 -5.23 26.81 5.35
N ARG A 3 -5.73 26.02 6.31
CA ARG A 3 -4.87 25.19 7.18
C ARG A 3 -3.92 24.45 6.25
N GLY A 4 -2.62 24.72 6.33
CA GLY A 4 -1.63 24.06 5.50
C GLY A 4 -1.78 22.56 5.67
N LYS A 5 -2.26 21.86 4.63
CA LYS A 5 -2.40 20.42 4.70
C LYS A 5 -1.01 19.85 4.90
N SER A 6 -0.84 19.13 6.00
CA SER A 6 0.44 18.51 6.30
C SER A 6 0.68 17.42 5.24
N PRO A 7 1.89 17.33 4.65
CA PRO A 7 2.24 16.21 3.79
C PRO A 7 2.07 14.86 4.51
N TRP A 8 2.13 14.85 5.84
CA TRP A 8 1.84 13.68 6.67
C TRP A 8 0.40 13.18 6.55
N THR A 9 -0.58 14.07 6.35
CA THR A 9 -1.97 13.67 6.14
C THR A 9 -2.15 12.92 4.83
N LEU A 10 -1.43 13.31 3.78
CA LEU A 10 -1.42 12.62 2.49
C LEU A 10 -0.81 11.22 2.65
N VAL A 11 0.36 11.13 3.29
CA VAL A 11 1.02 9.83 3.52
C VAL A 11 0.11 8.88 4.30
N PHE A 12 -0.53 9.37 5.36
CA PHE A 12 -1.47 8.58 6.15
C PHE A 12 -2.66 8.09 5.30
N LEU A 13 -3.27 8.99 4.50
CA LEU A 13 -4.38 8.64 3.60
C LEU A 13 -3.97 7.58 2.58
N ILE A 14 -2.77 7.69 2.00
CA ILE A 14 -2.25 6.70 1.07
C ILE A 14 -2.09 5.34 1.75
N VAL A 15 -1.48 5.28 2.94
CA VAL A 15 -1.29 4.02 3.67
C VAL A 15 -2.64 3.37 3.98
N VAL A 16 -3.59 4.14 4.51
CA VAL A 16 -4.94 3.64 4.82
C VAL A 16 -5.67 3.20 3.55
N GLY A 17 -5.62 4.00 2.48
CA GLY A 17 -6.26 3.68 1.20
C GLY A 17 -5.71 2.42 0.55
N LEU A 18 -4.39 2.21 0.61
CA LEU A 18 -3.75 0.98 0.13
C LEU A 18 -4.19 -0.24 0.94
N ILE A 19 -4.26 -0.14 2.27
CA ILE A 19 -4.69 -1.25 3.15
C ILE A 19 -6.16 -1.59 2.88
N LEU A 20 -7.04 -0.60 2.91
CA LEU A 20 -8.49 -0.80 2.72
C LEU A 20 -8.81 -1.27 1.30
N GLY A 21 -8.19 -0.64 0.29
CA GLY A 21 -8.36 -1.04 -1.10
C GLY A 21 -7.85 -2.45 -1.36
N GLY A 22 -6.69 -2.82 -0.81
CA GLY A 22 -6.13 -4.16 -0.93
C GLY A 22 -7.02 -5.22 -0.30
N PHE A 23 -7.50 -4.96 0.92
CA PHE A 23 -8.42 -5.85 1.61
C PHE A 23 -9.74 -6.07 0.84
N LEU A 24 -10.37 -4.99 0.38
CA LEU A 24 -11.59 -5.08 -0.43
C LEU A 24 -11.34 -5.78 -1.78
N GLY A 25 -10.20 -5.50 -2.43
CA GLY A 25 -9.82 -6.16 -3.67
C GLY A 25 -9.64 -7.67 -3.50
N ASP A 26 -9.00 -8.09 -2.41
CA ASP A 26 -8.81 -9.52 -2.11
C ASP A 26 -10.14 -10.21 -1.77
N LEU A 27 -11.07 -9.53 -1.09
CA LEU A 27 -12.42 -10.05 -0.85
C LEU A 27 -13.21 -10.21 -2.15
N LEU A 28 -13.18 -9.21 -3.03
CA LEU A 28 -13.89 -9.24 -4.31
C LEU A 28 -13.29 -10.25 -5.29
N ALA A 29 -11.99 -10.50 -5.22
CA ALA A 29 -11.31 -11.53 -6.01
C ALA A 29 -11.82 -12.95 -5.71
N HIS A 30 -12.46 -13.18 -4.57
CA HIS A 30 -13.09 -14.46 -4.26
C HIS A 30 -14.36 -14.71 -5.09
N PHE A 31 -15.04 -13.64 -5.51
CA PHE A 31 -16.25 -13.70 -6.32
C PHE A 31 -15.96 -13.52 -7.83
N PHE A 32 -14.97 -12.69 -8.17
CA PHE A 32 -14.59 -12.39 -9.55
C PHE A 32 -13.14 -12.80 -9.80
N LYS A 33 -12.92 -13.84 -10.61
CA LYS A 33 -11.58 -14.35 -10.93
C LYS A 33 -10.74 -13.33 -11.69
N GLU A 34 -11.37 -12.41 -12.41
CA GLU A 34 -10.73 -11.31 -13.13
C GLU A 34 -10.07 -10.31 -12.16
N LEU A 35 -10.58 -10.18 -10.93
CA LEU A 35 -10.02 -9.30 -9.91
C LEU A 35 -8.87 -9.94 -9.13
N ALA A 36 -8.61 -11.24 -9.35
CA ALA A 36 -7.55 -11.97 -8.68
C ALA A 36 -6.14 -11.65 -9.19
N TYR A 37 -5.99 -10.75 -10.17
CA TYR A 37 -4.66 -10.28 -10.59
C TYR A 37 -3.97 -9.52 -9.46
N GLN A 38 -2.77 -9.99 -9.10
CA GLN A 38 -1.95 -9.43 -8.04
C GLN A 38 -0.51 -9.34 -8.53
N GLN A 39 0.13 -8.21 -8.26
CA GLN A 39 1.53 -8.00 -8.57
C GLN A 39 2.24 -7.53 -7.31
N ILE A 40 3.35 -8.18 -6.96
CA ILE A 40 4.17 -7.76 -5.83
C ILE A 40 5.21 -6.78 -6.36
N ILE A 41 5.23 -5.57 -5.79
CA ILE A 41 6.21 -4.53 -6.10
C ILE A 41 7.06 -4.31 -4.86
N GLY A 42 8.38 -4.36 -5.01
CA GLY A 42 9.32 -4.08 -3.93
C GLY A 42 10.54 -4.98 -4.00
N MET A 43 11.17 -5.18 -2.86
CA MET A 43 12.33 -6.04 -2.73
C MET A 43 11.89 -7.50 -2.68
N SER A 44 12.32 -8.30 -3.65
CA SER A 44 12.16 -9.76 -3.63
C SER A 44 13.12 -10.41 -2.64
N ASN A 45 14.30 -9.81 -2.44
CA ASN A 45 15.32 -10.31 -1.55
C ASN A 45 15.47 -9.36 -0.36
N PRO A 46 15.53 -9.87 0.88
CA PRO A 46 15.73 -9.04 2.06
C PRO A 46 17.10 -8.37 2.02
N LEU A 47 17.16 -7.10 2.39
CA LEU A 47 18.42 -6.42 2.69
C LEU A 47 18.92 -6.97 4.02
N THR A 48 19.87 -7.91 3.96
CA THR A 48 20.44 -8.54 5.15
C THR A 48 21.77 -7.90 5.51
N LEU A 49 21.88 -7.38 6.72
CA LEU A 49 23.13 -6.96 7.34
C LEU A 49 23.52 -8.04 8.36
N ASP A 50 24.60 -8.77 8.09
CA ASP A 50 25.09 -9.85 8.94
C ASP A 50 26.38 -9.41 9.62
N LEU A 51 26.35 -9.26 10.95
CA LEU A 51 27.49 -8.81 11.76
C LEU A 51 28.10 -9.96 12.58
N ASN A 52 27.83 -11.24 12.23
CA ASN A 52 28.29 -12.46 12.94
C ASN A 52 27.60 -12.71 14.30
N PHE A 53 27.46 -11.69 15.15
CA PHE A 53 26.75 -11.79 16.44
C PHE A 53 25.29 -11.31 16.38
N ILE A 54 24.94 -10.46 15.41
CA ILE A 54 23.59 -9.93 15.19
C ILE A 54 23.31 -9.87 13.68
N LYS A 55 22.08 -10.23 13.30
CA LYS A 55 21.59 -10.19 11.92
C LYS A 55 20.35 -9.31 11.82
N PHE A 56 20.38 -8.30 10.95
CA PHE A 56 19.22 -7.48 10.61
C PHE A 56 18.76 -7.81 9.19
N SER A 57 17.45 -7.96 8.99
CA SER A 57 16.86 -8.23 7.67
C SER A 57 15.73 -7.26 7.42
N PHE A 58 15.83 -6.43 6.38
CA PHE A 58 14.77 -5.53 5.96
C PHE A 58 14.19 -6.01 4.63
N LEU A 59 12.90 -6.36 4.62
CA LEU A 59 12.17 -6.66 3.41
C LEU A 59 11.03 -5.67 3.28
N LEU A 60 10.99 -4.95 2.16
CA LEU A 60 9.89 -4.06 1.84
C LEU A 60 9.25 -4.53 0.54
N SER A 61 8.08 -5.16 0.66
CA SER A 61 7.28 -5.63 -0.47
C SER A 61 5.84 -5.17 -0.30
N VAL A 62 5.28 -4.57 -1.34
CA VAL A 62 3.89 -4.13 -1.41
C VAL A 62 3.17 -4.99 -2.43
N LYS A 63 2.12 -5.66 -2.00
CA LYS A 63 1.23 -6.38 -2.91
C LYS A 63 0.23 -5.38 -3.49
N ILE A 64 0.21 -5.25 -4.81
CA ILE A 64 -0.71 -4.41 -5.57
C ILE A 64 -1.74 -5.30 -6.27
N ASN A 65 -3.00 -5.14 -5.93
CA ASN A 65 -4.15 -5.71 -6.63
C ASN A 65 -5.03 -4.58 -7.19
N ILE A 66 -6.04 -4.91 -8.00
CA ILE A 66 -6.96 -3.90 -8.57
C ILE A 66 -7.62 -3.05 -7.46
N GLY A 67 -7.95 -3.65 -6.31
CA GLY A 67 -8.51 -2.93 -5.17
C GLY A 67 -7.54 -1.92 -4.55
N THR A 68 -6.25 -2.22 -4.43
CA THR A 68 -5.22 -1.27 -3.93
C THR A 68 -5.11 -0.06 -4.84
N VAL A 69 -5.19 -0.24 -6.17
CA VAL A 69 -5.15 0.85 -7.14
C VAL A 69 -6.37 1.76 -6.95
N VAL A 70 -7.56 1.18 -6.80
CA VAL A 70 -8.79 1.93 -6.50
C VAL A 70 -8.68 2.66 -5.17
N GLY A 71 -8.20 2.00 -4.12
CA GLY A 71 -8.00 2.59 -2.80
C GLY A 71 -7.01 3.76 -2.80
N LEU A 72 -5.94 3.66 -3.59
CA LEU A 72 -4.99 4.75 -3.80
C LEU A 72 -5.63 5.96 -4.49
N ILE A 73 -6.39 5.72 -5.56
CA ILE A 73 -7.11 6.79 -6.28
C ILE A 73 -8.09 7.50 -5.33
N LEU A 74 -8.85 6.74 -4.53
CA LEU A 74 -9.79 7.28 -3.55
C LEU A 74 -9.08 8.07 -2.43
N ALA A 75 -7.94 7.59 -1.95
CA ALA A 75 -7.14 8.30 -0.95
C ALA A 75 -6.62 9.65 -1.47
N ILE A 76 -6.11 9.67 -2.70
CA ILE A 76 -5.66 10.89 -3.37
C ILE A 76 -6.85 11.85 -3.56
N TYR A 77 -7.98 11.34 -4.06
CA TYR A 77 -9.20 12.14 -4.24
C TYR A 77 -9.70 12.73 -2.91
N ALA A 78 -9.75 11.94 -1.85
CA ALA A 78 -10.14 12.39 -0.52
C ALA A 78 -9.19 13.48 0.01
N TYR A 79 -7.88 13.32 -0.21
CA TYR A 79 -6.90 14.35 0.15
C TYR A 79 -7.13 15.66 -0.60
N TYR A 80 -7.41 15.61 -1.91
CA TYR A 80 -7.68 16.82 -2.70
C TYR A 80 -9.00 17.49 -2.33
N LYS A 81 -10.02 16.72 -1.90
CA LYS A 81 -11.33 17.23 -1.50
C LYS A 81 -11.34 17.92 -0.12
N MET A 82 -10.48 17.49 0.81
CA MET A 82 -10.31 18.12 2.14
C MET A 82 -9.80 19.57 2.04
#